data_AF-A0A915JAL2-F1
#
_entry.id   AF-A0A915JAL2-F1
#
_cell.length_a   1.000
_cell.length_b   1.000
_cell.length_c   1.000
_cell.angle_alpha   90.00
_cell.angle_beta   90.00
_cell.angle_gamma   90.00
#
_symmetry.space_group_name_H-M   'P 1'
#
loop_
_entity.id
_entity.type
_entity.pdbx_description
1 polymer ?
#
loop_
_entity_poly.entity_id
_entity_poly.type
_entity_poly.pdbx_seq_one_letter_code
_entity_poly.pdbx_strand_id
1 'polypeptide(L)' 'LIRLEDKTAKSITRSICEALSEDKLDIQNLVGLGTDGAATLTGTRTGVITQLQEKNESLV' A
#
# COMPACT_ATOMS: atom_id res chain seq x y z
N LEU A 1 7.30 -2.59 -14.43
CA LEU A 1 6.14 -1.68 -14.58
C LEU A 1 4.91 -2.46 -14.17
N ILE A 2 4.31 -2.10 -13.04
CA ILE A 2 3.17 -2.82 -12.47
C ILE A 2 1.92 -2.52 -13.30
N ARG A 3 1.19 -3.55 -13.74
CA ARG A 3 -0.09 -3.39 -14.45
C ARG A 3 -1.24 -3.58 -13.47
N LEU A 4 -2.09 -2.56 -13.35
CA LEU A 4 -3.29 -2.60 -12.50
C LEU A 4 -4.50 -3.03 -13.34
N GLU A 5 -5.21 -4.06 -12.88
CA GLU A 5 -6.45 -4.55 -13.51
C GLU A 5 -7.61 -3.55 -13.36
N ASP A 6 -7.71 -2.92 -12.18
CA ASP A 6 -8.59 -1.79 -11.89
C ASP A 6 -7.83 -0.75 -11.06
N LYS A 7 -8.37 0.47 -10.88
CA LYS A 7 -7.69 1.55 -10.13
C LYS A 7 -8.20 1.69 -8.70
N THR A 8 -8.63 0.59 -8.09
CA THR A 8 -9.11 0.59 -6.70
C THR A 8 -7.95 0.55 -5.71
N ALA A 9 -8.19 0.96 -4.47
CA ALA A 9 -7.19 0.85 -3.41
C ALA A 9 -6.74 -0.60 -3.17
N LYS A 10 -7.63 -1.58 -3.39
CA LYS A 10 -7.33 -3.01 -3.24
C LYS A 10 -6.34 -3.51 -4.28
N SER A 11 -6.55 -3.19 -5.55
CA SER A 11 -5.64 -3.62 -6.62
C SER A 11 -4.28 -2.93 -6.51
N ILE A 12 -4.25 -1.64 -6.16
CA ILE A 12 -3.01 -0.91 -5.91
C ILE A 12 -2.24 -1.56 -4.74
N THR A 13 -2.91 -1.82 -3.61
CA THR A 13 -2.28 -2.45 -2.44
C THR A 13 -1.74 -3.83 -2.77
N ARG A 14 -2.54 -4.67 -3.44
CA ARG A 14 -2.10 -6.01 -3.90
C ARG A 14 -0.83 -5.90 -4.73
N SER A 15 -0.81 -5.01 -5.70
CA SER A 15 0.34 -4.86 -6.58
C SER A 15 1.59 -4.33 -5.89
N ILE A 16 1.45 -3.48 -4.87
CA ILE A 16 2.58 -3.09 -4.02
C ILE A 16 3.14 -4.31 -3.29
N CYS A 17 2.28 -5.13 -2.67
CA CYS A 17 2.70 -6.36 -1.99
C CYS A 17 3.39 -7.35 -2.93
N GLU A 18 2.86 -7.52 -4.15
CA GLU A 18 3.46 -8.38 -5.18
C GLU A 18 4.87 -7.89 -5.54
N ALA A 19 5.04 -6.59 -5.82
CA ALA A 19 6.35 -6.01 -6.14
C ALA A 19 7.35 -6.15 -4.99
N LEU A 20 6.94 -5.89 -3.75
CA LEU A 20 7.80 -6.11 -2.57
C LEU A 20 8.22 -7.59 -2.47
N SER A 21 7.28 -8.52 -2.70
CA SER A 21 7.56 -9.95 -2.66
C SER A 21 8.51 -10.41 -3.77
N GLU A 22 8.39 -9.86 -4.99
CA GLU A 22 9.33 -10.12 -6.09
C GLU A 22 10.76 -9.73 -5.72
N ASP A 23 10.91 -8.61 -5.01
CA ASP A 23 12.19 -8.09 -4.51
C ASP A 23 12.64 -8.72 -3.18
N LYS A 24 11.88 -9.71 -2.66
CA LYS A 24 12.11 -10.36 -1.35
C LYS A 24 12.13 -9.37 -0.17
N LEU A 25 11.38 -8.28 -0.29
CA LEU A 25 11.16 -7.31 0.77
C LEU A 25 9.90 -7.70 1.53
N ASP A 26 10.05 -7.98 2.83
CA ASP A 26 8.91 -8.29 3.70
C ASP A 26 8.19 -6.99 4.09
N ILE A 27 6.89 -6.93 3.82
CA ILE A 27 6.03 -5.80 4.19
C ILE A 27 5.99 -5.57 5.72
N GLN A 28 6.26 -6.60 6.53
CA GLN A 28 6.38 -6.46 7.99
C GLN A 28 7.59 -5.61 8.40
N ASN A 29 8.60 -5.49 7.52
CA ASN A 29 9.79 -4.67 7.76
C ASN A 29 9.61 -3.24 7.22
N LEU A 30 8.44 -2.88 6.71
CA LEU A 30 8.15 -1.51 6.30
C LEU A 30 8.12 -0.60 7.54
N VAL A 31 8.91 0.47 7.55
CA VAL A 31 9.08 1.36 8.72
C VAL A 31 8.30 2.67 8.63
N GLY A 32 7.66 2.96 7.50
CA GLY A 32 6.90 4.19 7.33
C GLY A 32 6.28 4.35 5.94
N LEU A 33 5.27 5.22 5.86
CA LEU A 33 4.59 5.61 4.63
C LEU A 33 4.74 7.12 4.42
N GLY A 34 5.23 7.51 3.23
CA GLY A 34 5.32 8.92 2.83
C GLY A 34 4.11 9.34 2.00
N THR A 35 3.53 10.50 2.29
CA THR A 35 2.43 11.08 1.52
C THR A 35 2.49 12.60 1.52
N ASP A 36 1.96 13.22 0.45
CA ASP A 36 1.72 14.66 0.34
C ASP A 36 0.40 15.11 1.00
N GLY A 37 -0.35 14.17 1.59
CA GLY A 37 -1.63 14.44 2.26
C GLY A 37 -2.82 14.56 1.31
N ALA A 38 -2.68 14.22 0.02
CA ALA A 38 -3.79 14.23 -0.93
C ALA A 38 -4.86 13.18 -0.54
N ALA A 39 -5.92 13.62 0.12
CA ALA A 39 -6.99 12.77 0.65
C ALA A 39 -7.65 11.86 -0.42
N THR A 40 -7.70 12.32 -1.67
CA THR A 40 -8.21 11.56 -2.82
C THR A 40 -7.34 10.37 -3.20
N LEU A 41 -6.04 10.44 -2.91
CA LEU A 41 -5.06 9.38 -3.18
C LEU A 41 -4.92 8.44 -1.98
N THR A 42 -4.87 9.00 -0.77
CA THR A 42 -4.62 8.23 0.46
C THR A 42 -5.86 7.53 0.99
N GLY A 43 -7.06 8.06 0.70
CA GLY A 43 -8.35 7.50 1.08
C GLY A 43 -8.42 7.19 2.57
N THR A 44 -8.73 8.19 3.39
CA THR A 44 -8.58 8.20 4.87
C THR A 44 -9.31 7.09 5.65
N ARG A 45 -10.14 6.25 5.00
CA ARG A 45 -10.85 5.12 5.64
C ARG A 45 -10.81 3.80 4.87
N THR A 46 -10.48 3.83 3.57
CA THR A 46 -10.55 2.65 2.69
C THR A 46 -9.45 2.64 1.62
N GLY A 47 -8.57 3.63 1.65
CA GLY A 47 -7.54 3.84 0.65
C GLY A 47 -6.32 2.96 0.86
N VAL A 48 -5.30 3.22 0.04
CA VAL A 48 -4.09 2.41 -0.03
C VAL A 48 -3.32 2.44 1.30
N ILE A 49 -3.25 3.60 1.96
CA ILE A 49 -2.55 3.73 3.24
C ILE A 49 -3.18 2.85 4.31
N THR A 50 -4.49 2.94 4.50
CA THR A 50 -5.22 2.12 5.48
C THR A 50 -5.02 0.63 5.21
N GLN A 51 -5.11 0.20 3.95
CA GLN A 51 -4.93 -1.20 3.60
C GLN A 51 -3.48 -1.69 3.77
N LEU A 52 -2.48 -0.82 3.61
CA LEU A 52 -1.09 -1.14 3.92
C LEU A 52 -0.85 -1.23 5.44
N GLN A 53 -1.49 -0.35 6.23
CA GLN A 53 -1.46 -0.43 7.69
C GLN A 53 -2.10 -1.72 8.22
N GLU A 54 -3.18 -2.21 7.60
CA GLU A 54 -3.76 -3.53 7.91
C GLU A 54 -2.81 -4.70 7.61
N LYS A 55 -1.82 -4.50 6.72
CA LYS A 55 -0.79 -5.52 6.42
C LYS A 55 0.40 -5.42 7.35
N ASN A 56 0.65 -4.27 7.95
CA ASN A 56 1.74 -4.06 8.89
C ASN A 56 1.31 -3.04 9.97
N GLU A 57 0.98 -3.57 11.14
CA GLU A 57 0.47 -2.80 12.28
C GLU A 57 1.48 -1.78 12.84
N SER A 58 2.77 -1.91 12.51
CA SER A 58 3.80 -0.93 12.92
C SER A 58 3.72 0.40 12.17
N LEU A 59 2.87 0.49 11.14
CA LEU A 59 2.65 1.70 10.32
C LEU A 59 1.56 2.63 10.87
N VAL A 60 1.03 2.34 12.07
CA VAL A 60 0.00 3.12 12.76
C VAL A 60 0.61 4.22 13.62
#